data_AF-A0A5I1ZA67-F1
#
_entry.id   AF-A0A5I1ZA67-F1
#
_cell.length_a   1.000
_cell.length_b   1.000
_cell.length_c   1.000
_cell.angle_alpha   90.00
_cell.angle_beta   90.00
_cell.angle_gamma   90.00
#
_symmetry.space_group_name_H-M   'P 1'
#
loop_
_entity.id
_entity.type
_entity.pdbx_description
1 polymer ?
#
loop_
_entity_poly.entity_id
_entity_poly.type
_entity_poly.pdbx_seq_one_letter_code
_entity_poly.pdbx_strand_id
1 'polypeptide(L)'
;MNLETGARQAIERICEVYGFTSRNQLAKHLGITNSSLGNRIMRDNYPADIAIRCALETGASLHWLVTGEGAMFDHLSSDTIRIPAYRIDGSNLIKISSLIFDKTIIPNHQGDVEFIIDGQIKYLIDKADYAVGDGKFLIEYSDTQSIKELTLLPGNKLRIDWGKYPLDCDSEDVKVIGKVIMTMVINA
;
A
#
# COMPACT_ATOMS: atom_id res chain seq x y z
N MET A 1 2.76 9.35 -27.40
CA MET A 1 1.73 10.26 -26.84
C MET A 1 1.65 11.48 -27.75
N ASN A 2 0.50 11.72 -28.38
CA ASN A 2 0.27 12.90 -29.24
C ASN A 2 -0.78 13.78 -28.55
N LEU A 3 -0.40 15.01 -28.20
CA LEU A 3 -1.28 16.01 -27.58
C LEU A 3 -1.60 17.17 -28.55
N GLU A 4 -1.16 17.08 -29.80
CA GLU A 4 -1.39 18.10 -30.81
C GLU A 4 -2.80 17.98 -31.42
N THR A 5 -3.38 16.77 -31.41
CA THR A 5 -4.69 16.46 -32.03
C THR A 5 -5.51 15.48 -31.19
N GLY A 6 -6.78 15.25 -31.52
CA GLY A 6 -7.63 14.22 -30.87
C GLY A 6 -8.59 14.77 -29.82
N ALA A 7 -9.02 16.03 -29.97
CA ALA A 7 -9.92 16.67 -29.02
C ALA A 7 -11.24 15.93 -28.85
N ARG A 8 -11.80 15.39 -29.94
CA ARG A 8 -13.10 14.72 -29.92
C ARG A 8 -13.06 13.47 -29.02
N GLN A 9 -12.08 12.60 -29.24
CA GLN A 9 -11.93 11.35 -28.50
C GLN A 9 -11.63 11.62 -27.02
N ALA A 10 -10.81 12.62 -26.74
CA ALA A 10 -10.52 13.05 -25.37
C ALA A 10 -11.79 13.53 -24.64
N ILE A 11 -12.59 14.38 -25.28
CA ILE A 11 -13.85 14.87 -24.71
C ILE A 11 -14.86 13.74 -24.49
N GLU A 12 -14.92 12.76 -25.40
CA GLU A 12 -15.79 11.59 -25.25
C GLU A 12 -15.40 10.74 -24.04
N ARG A 13 -14.12 10.44 -23.85
CA ARG A 13 -13.60 9.77 -22.65
C ARG A 13 -13.83 10.57 -21.37
N ILE A 14 -13.65 11.89 -21.41
CA ILE A 14 -13.92 12.77 -20.27
C ILE A 14 -15.41 12.73 -19.89
N CYS A 15 -16.31 12.78 -20.87
CA CYS A 15 -17.75 12.61 -20.63
C CYS A 15 -18.05 11.24 -20.00
N GLU A 16 -17.41 10.17 -20.48
CA GLU A 16 -17.56 8.82 -19.94
C GLU A 16 -17.16 8.76 -18.46
N VAL A 17 -16.01 9.32 -18.09
CA VAL A 17 -15.52 9.34 -16.70
C VAL A 17 -16.47 10.08 -15.77
N TYR A 18 -17.04 11.21 -16.20
CA TYR A 18 -18.01 11.95 -15.40
C TYR A 18 -19.43 11.35 -15.45
N GLY A 19 -19.69 10.32 -16.26
CA GLY A 19 -21.03 9.78 -16.49
C GLY A 19 -21.96 10.74 -17.23
N PHE A 20 -21.41 11.65 -18.04
CA PHE A 20 -22.18 12.60 -18.83
C PHE A 20 -22.63 11.97 -20.15
N THR A 21 -23.94 12.04 -20.41
CA THR A 21 -24.55 11.57 -21.67
C THR A 21 -24.50 12.62 -22.77
N SER A 22 -24.07 13.85 -22.46
CA SER A 22 -23.98 14.94 -23.42
C SER A 22 -22.81 15.90 -23.16
N ARG A 23 -22.25 16.46 -24.24
CA ARG A 23 -21.21 17.51 -24.17
C ARG A 23 -21.70 18.79 -23.46
N ASN A 24 -23.02 19.00 -23.40
CA ASN A 24 -23.62 20.12 -22.70
C ASN A 24 -23.47 20.01 -21.17
N GLN A 25 -23.61 18.80 -20.63
CA GLN A 25 -23.33 18.56 -19.21
C GLN A 25 -21.87 18.86 -18.88
N LEU A 26 -20.94 18.44 -19.75
CA LEU A 26 -19.52 18.77 -19.58
C LEU A 26 -19.26 20.28 -19.66
N ALA A 27 -19.84 20.99 -20.65
CA ALA A 27 -19.69 22.44 -20.77
C ALA A 27 -20.18 23.17 -19.51
N LYS A 28 -21.34 22.76 -18.99
CA LYS A 28 -21.91 23.27 -17.74
C LYS A 28 -21.00 23.00 -16.54
N HIS A 29 -20.45 21.79 -16.42
CA HIS A 29 -19.52 21.40 -15.36
C HIS A 29 -18.22 22.21 -15.38
N LEU A 30 -17.72 22.51 -16.59
CA LEU A 30 -16.53 23.31 -16.80
C LEU A 30 -16.75 24.82 -16.63
N GLY A 31 -18.00 25.28 -16.54
CA GLY A 31 -18.34 26.70 -16.47
C GLY A 31 -18.14 27.45 -17.79
N ILE A 32 -18.21 26.75 -18.93
CA ILE A 32 -18.06 27.33 -20.28
C ILE A 32 -19.33 27.12 -21.11
N THR A 33 -19.44 27.84 -22.22
CA THR A 33 -20.56 27.67 -23.16
C THR A 33 -20.37 26.46 -24.08
N ASN A 34 -21.46 25.90 -24.58
CA ASN A 34 -21.42 24.82 -25.59
C ASN A 34 -20.64 25.21 -26.85
N SER A 35 -20.78 26.47 -27.28
CA SER A 35 -20.03 26.99 -28.43
C SER A 35 -18.53 27.02 -28.16
N SER A 36 -18.10 27.40 -26.96
CA SER A 36 -16.69 27.39 -26.58
C SER A 36 -16.12 25.98 -26.56
N LEU A 37 -16.85 25.01 -26.02
CA LEU A 37 -16.44 23.60 -26.05
C LEU A 37 -16.41 23.05 -27.49
N GLY A 38 -17.43 23.37 -28.30
CA GLY A 38 -17.49 22.99 -29.71
C GLY A 38 -16.31 23.53 -30.52
N ASN A 39 -15.95 24.80 -30.33
CA ASN A 39 -14.79 25.41 -30.98
C ASN A 39 -13.48 24.71 -30.62
N ARG A 40 -13.31 24.29 -29.36
CA ARG A 40 -12.13 23.52 -28.94
C ARG A 40 -12.06 22.16 -29.65
N ILE A 41 -13.19 21.47 -29.78
CA ILE A 41 -13.27 20.20 -30.52
C ILE A 41 -12.95 20.42 -32.01
N MET A 42 -13.43 21.50 -32.62
CA MET A 42 -13.20 21.80 -34.05
C MET A 42 -11.75 22.16 -34.36
N ARG A 43 -11.04 22.79 -33.41
CA ARG A 43 -9.59 23.06 -33.54
C ARG A 43 -8.75 21.79 -33.40
N ASP A 44 -9.35 20.72 -32.91
CA ASP A 44 -8.78 19.39 -32.69
C ASP A 44 -7.60 19.30 -31.71
N ASN A 45 -7.08 20.41 -31.19
CA ASN A 45 -6.06 20.40 -30.14
C ASN A 45 -6.52 19.63 -28.90
N TYR A 46 -5.67 18.74 -28.40
CA TYR A 46 -5.99 17.94 -27.22
C TYR A 46 -6.29 18.83 -26.00
N PRO A 47 -7.42 18.64 -25.31
CA PRO A 47 -7.82 19.48 -24.17
C PRO A 47 -7.11 19.04 -22.89
N ALA A 48 -5.80 19.28 -22.81
CA ALA A 48 -4.96 18.85 -21.69
C ALA A 48 -5.44 19.41 -20.35
N ASP A 49 -5.89 20.67 -20.32
CA ASP A 49 -6.45 21.32 -19.13
C ASP A 49 -7.68 20.59 -18.60
N ILE A 50 -8.59 20.19 -19.50
CA ILE A 50 -9.82 19.46 -19.14
C ILE A 50 -9.48 18.03 -18.69
N ALA A 51 -8.56 17.36 -19.36
CA ALA A 51 -8.13 16.00 -18.99
C ALA A 51 -7.44 15.96 -17.62
N ILE A 52 -6.56 16.92 -17.31
CA ILE A 52 -5.91 17.02 -16.00
C ILE A 52 -6.95 17.28 -14.91
N ARG A 53 -7.89 18.21 -15.15
CA ARG A 53 -8.98 18.49 -14.21
C ARG A 53 -9.85 17.25 -13.96
N CYS A 54 -10.21 16.53 -15.02
CA CYS A 54 -10.93 15.26 -14.94
C CYS A 54 -10.20 14.23 -14.07
N ALA A 55 -8.92 14.01 -14.31
CA ALA A 55 -8.12 13.08 -13.52
C ALA A 55 -8.09 13.45 -12.03
N LEU A 56 -7.93 14.74 -11.71
CA LEU A 56 -7.90 15.23 -10.32
C LEU A 56 -9.25 15.12 -9.61
N GLU A 57 -10.36 15.38 -10.31
CA GLU A 57 -11.70 15.34 -9.71
C GLU A 57 -12.24 13.92 -9.53
N THR A 58 -11.83 12.98 -10.39
CA THR A 58 -12.48 11.66 -10.50
C THR A 58 -11.55 10.48 -10.18
N GLY A 59 -10.23 10.70 -10.18
CA GLY A 59 -9.24 9.64 -10.04
C GLY A 59 -9.02 8.78 -11.30
N ALA A 60 -9.59 9.18 -12.45
CA ALA A 60 -9.35 8.49 -13.71
C ALA A 60 -7.88 8.58 -14.15
N SER A 61 -7.38 7.52 -14.78
CA SER A 61 -6.00 7.45 -15.24
C SER A 61 -5.75 8.49 -16.33
N LEU A 62 -4.75 9.35 -16.13
CA LEU A 62 -4.37 10.33 -17.14
C LEU A 62 -3.84 9.66 -18.41
N HIS A 63 -3.23 8.47 -18.28
CA HIS A 63 -2.80 7.68 -19.42
C HIS A 63 -4.00 7.30 -20.29
N TRP A 64 -5.03 6.67 -19.68
CA TRP A 64 -6.25 6.29 -20.39
C TRP A 64 -7.01 7.49 -20.97
N LEU A 65 -7.09 8.62 -20.24
CA LEU A 65 -7.71 9.84 -20.77
C LEU A 65 -7.03 10.35 -22.04
N VAL A 66 -5.71 10.19 -22.15
CA VAL A 66 -4.91 10.64 -23.30
C VAL A 66 -4.94 9.62 -24.45
N THR A 67 -4.68 8.35 -24.16
CA THR A 67 -4.46 7.31 -25.19
C THR A 67 -5.72 6.51 -25.51
N GLY A 68 -6.66 6.41 -24.56
CA GLY A 68 -7.75 5.44 -24.59
C GLY A 68 -7.30 4.00 -24.30
N GLU A 69 -6.01 3.81 -23.95
CA GLU A 69 -5.43 2.50 -23.66
C GLU A 69 -5.32 2.29 -22.14
N GLY A 70 -5.40 1.03 -21.71
CA GLY A 70 -5.34 0.66 -20.30
C GLY A 70 -6.68 0.79 -19.56
N ALA A 71 -6.62 0.85 -18.23
CA ALA A 71 -7.81 0.95 -17.38
C ALA A 71 -8.24 2.41 -17.18
N MET A 72 -9.55 2.66 -17.23
CA MET A 72 -10.15 4.00 -17.04
C MET A 72 -9.81 4.58 -15.65
N PHE A 73 -9.83 3.75 -14.63
CA PHE A 73 -9.38 4.08 -13.29
C PHE A 73 -8.15 3.24 -13.00
N ASP A 74 -7.08 3.89 -12.53
CA ASP A 74 -5.92 3.16 -12.02
C ASP A 74 -6.34 2.48 -10.72
N HIS A 75 -6.50 1.15 -10.75
CA HIS A 75 -6.77 0.32 -9.57
C HIS A 75 -5.58 0.26 -8.60
N LEU A 76 -4.55 1.10 -8.75
CA LEU A 76 -3.43 1.19 -7.82
C LEU A 76 -3.89 1.42 -6.37
N SER A 77 -5.05 2.04 -6.13
CA SER A 77 -5.65 2.16 -4.79
C SER A 77 -6.37 0.89 -4.30
N SER A 78 -6.79 0.00 -5.20
CA SER A 78 -7.39 -1.31 -4.88
C SER A 78 -6.34 -2.38 -4.60
N ASP A 79 -5.22 -2.37 -5.32
CA ASP A 79 -4.29 -3.50 -5.31
C ASP A 79 -3.02 -3.22 -4.50
N THR A 80 -2.89 -2.02 -3.93
CA THR A 80 -1.83 -1.71 -2.97
C THR A 80 -2.37 -1.49 -1.55
N ILE A 81 -1.52 -1.73 -0.57
CA ILE A 81 -1.78 -1.51 0.85
C ILE A 81 -0.64 -0.71 1.45
N ARG A 82 -0.99 0.29 2.26
CA ARG A 82 -0.03 1.05 3.07
C ARG A 82 0.04 0.43 4.47
N ILE A 83 1.20 -0.08 4.83
CA ILE A 83 1.44 -0.81 6.08
C ILE A 83 2.30 0.05 7.01
N PRO A 84 1.89 0.29 8.27
CA PRO A 84 2.72 0.97 9.27
C PRO A 84 4.07 0.28 9.44
N ALA A 85 5.13 1.06 9.66
CA ALA A 85 6.47 0.52 9.82
C ALA A 85 7.18 1.12 11.03
N TYR A 86 8.01 0.30 11.64
CA TYR A 86 8.84 0.62 12.79
C TYR A 86 10.25 0.11 12.57
N ARG A 87 11.21 0.74 13.22
CA ARG A 87 12.60 0.28 13.29
C ARG A 87 12.92 -0.08 14.74
N ILE A 88 13.65 -1.17 14.94
CA ILE A 88 14.24 -1.49 16.24
C ILE A 88 15.37 -0.51 16.52
N ASP A 89 15.30 0.18 17.65
CA ASP A 89 16.36 1.06 18.15
C ASP A 89 16.58 0.78 19.64
N GLY A 90 17.70 0.12 19.95
CA GLY A 90 17.93 -0.45 21.28
C GLY A 90 16.85 -1.47 21.65
N SER A 91 16.12 -1.18 22.74
CA SER A 91 15.09 -2.07 23.28
C SER A 91 13.67 -1.79 22.78
N ASN A 92 13.47 -0.75 21.97
CA ASN A 92 12.14 -0.25 21.61
C ASN A 92 11.93 -0.14 20.09
N LEU A 93 10.65 -0.11 19.70
CA LEU A 93 10.23 0.17 18.33
C LEU A 93 9.98 1.67 18.13
N ILE A 94 10.66 2.25 17.14
CA ILE A 94 10.46 3.64 16.73
C ILE A 94 9.66 3.66 15.43
N LYS A 95 8.54 4.40 15.42
CA LYS A 95 7.71 4.56 14.23
C LYS A 95 8.47 5.31 13.14
N ILE A 96 8.39 4.80 11.92
CA ILE A 96 8.98 5.39 10.72
C ILE A 96 7.93 5.54 9.62
N SER A 97 8.35 6.00 8.44
CA SER A 97 7.51 6.07 7.24
C SER A 97 6.89 4.71 6.93
N SER A 98 5.57 4.67 6.74
CA SER A 98 4.87 3.48 6.26
C SER A 98 5.41 2.99 4.92
N LEU A 99 5.32 1.69 4.69
CA LEU A 99 5.68 1.07 3.41
C LEU A 99 4.41 0.82 2.57
N ILE A 100 4.54 0.87 1.25
CA ILE A 100 3.46 0.55 0.31
C ILE A 100 3.84 -0.73 -0.42
N PHE A 101 2.93 -1.70 -0.43
CA PHE A 101 3.10 -3.00 -1.08
C PHE A 101 1.88 -3.34 -1.93
N ASP A 102 2.08 -4.20 -2.92
CA ASP A 102 0.98 -4.86 -3.60
C ASP A 102 0.33 -5.89 -2.66
N LYS A 103 -1.00 -5.92 -2.59
CA LYS A 103 -1.78 -6.82 -1.73
C LYS A 103 -1.51 -8.29 -2.05
N THR A 104 -1.19 -8.62 -3.30
CA THR A 104 -0.90 -10.00 -3.72
C THR A 104 0.37 -10.58 -3.11
N ILE A 105 1.28 -9.72 -2.64
CA ILE A 105 2.52 -10.14 -1.97
C ILE A 105 2.27 -10.41 -0.48
N ILE A 106 1.21 -9.84 0.10
CA ILE A 106 0.92 -9.97 1.54
C ILE A 106 0.36 -11.36 1.83
N PRO A 107 0.99 -12.15 2.72
CA PRO A 107 0.47 -13.46 3.11
C PRO A 107 -0.85 -13.31 3.88
N ASN A 108 -1.63 -14.39 3.93
CA ASN A 108 -2.81 -14.44 4.78
C ASN A 108 -2.46 -14.12 6.24
N HIS A 109 -3.26 -13.25 6.86
CA HIS A 109 -3.10 -12.78 8.24
C HIS A 109 -4.48 -12.70 8.91
N GLN A 110 -4.50 -12.66 10.24
CA GLN A 110 -5.74 -12.63 11.04
C GLN A 110 -5.99 -11.26 11.68
N GLY A 111 -4.94 -10.54 12.06
CA GLY A 111 -5.01 -9.23 12.69
C GLY A 111 -4.47 -8.12 11.80
N ASP A 112 -4.22 -6.95 12.39
CA ASP A 112 -3.51 -5.89 11.71
C ASP A 112 -2.06 -6.29 11.41
N VAL A 113 -1.48 -5.72 10.35
CA VAL A 113 -0.09 -5.99 9.97
C VAL A 113 0.80 -4.77 10.11
N GLU A 114 2.03 -4.99 10.55
CA GLU A 114 3.05 -3.96 10.70
C GLU A 114 4.41 -4.46 10.21
N PHE A 115 5.21 -3.55 9.64
CA PHE A 115 6.60 -3.85 9.29
C PHE A 115 7.54 -3.49 10.43
N ILE A 116 8.43 -4.42 10.79
CA ILE A 116 9.54 -4.19 11.71
C ILE A 116 10.86 -4.31 10.94
N ILE A 117 11.66 -3.25 10.97
CA ILE A 117 12.96 -3.17 10.31
C ILE A 117 14.06 -3.38 11.35
N ASP A 118 14.90 -4.37 11.10
CA ASP A 118 16.09 -4.70 11.88
C ASP A 118 17.30 -4.81 10.95
N GLY A 119 18.11 -3.74 10.91
CA GLY A 119 19.21 -3.61 9.96
C GLY A 119 18.75 -3.73 8.50
N GLN A 120 19.21 -4.78 7.82
CA GLN A 120 18.88 -5.07 6.41
C GLN A 120 17.66 -5.99 6.23
N ILE A 121 17.07 -6.43 7.33
CA ILE A 121 15.94 -7.37 7.32
C ILE A 121 14.65 -6.60 7.63
N LYS A 122 13.60 -6.88 6.87
CA LYS A 122 12.24 -6.39 7.14
C LYS A 122 11.34 -7.56 7.44
N TYR A 123 10.63 -7.48 8.55
CA TYR A 123 9.68 -8.49 9.00
C TYR A 123 8.26 -7.94 8.89
N LEU A 124 7.37 -8.69 8.23
CA LEU A 124 5.93 -8.40 8.31
C LEU A 124 5.37 -9.17 9.50
N ILE A 125 4.76 -8.45 10.44
CA ILE A 125 4.21 -8.98 11.67
C ILE A 125 2.69 -8.96 11.59
N ASP A 126 2.05 -10.10 11.84
CA ASP A 126 0.62 -10.20 12.12
C ASP A 126 0.38 -10.02 13.62
N LYS A 127 -0.44 -9.02 13.96
CA LYS A 127 -0.72 -8.56 15.32
C LYS A 127 -1.96 -9.22 15.94
N ALA A 128 -2.47 -10.29 15.35
CA ALA A 128 -3.47 -11.13 16.02
C ALA A 128 -2.94 -11.72 17.34
N ASP A 129 -3.86 -12.16 18.19
CA ASP A 129 -3.54 -12.77 19.48
C ASP A 129 -3.06 -14.21 19.27
N TYR A 130 -1.74 -14.37 19.15
CA TYR A 130 -1.08 -15.66 18.99
C TYR A 130 -0.57 -16.18 20.34
N ALA A 131 -0.94 -17.42 20.67
CA ALA A 131 -0.35 -18.12 21.80
C ALA A 131 1.17 -18.31 21.62
N VAL A 132 1.90 -18.29 22.73
CA VAL A 132 3.33 -18.63 22.76
C VAL A 132 3.51 -20.06 22.26
N GLY A 133 4.46 -20.26 21.34
CA GLY A 133 4.74 -21.57 20.75
C GLY A 133 5.89 -21.50 19.75
N ASP A 134 6.01 -22.54 18.94
CA ASP A 134 7.08 -22.65 17.95
C ASP A 134 6.91 -21.64 16.80
N GLY A 135 8.03 -21.01 16.43
CA GLY A 135 8.11 -20.14 15.25
C GLY A 135 8.79 -18.81 15.53
N LYS A 136 8.69 -17.87 14.59
CA LYS A 136 9.34 -16.57 14.66
C LYS A 136 8.33 -15.48 15.02
N PHE A 137 8.65 -14.68 16.04
CA PHE A 137 7.73 -13.72 16.63
C PHE A 137 8.43 -12.39 16.92
N LEU A 138 7.64 -11.32 16.94
CA LEU A 138 7.99 -10.11 17.70
C LEU A 138 7.58 -10.36 19.14
N ILE A 139 8.54 -10.29 20.05
CA ILE A 139 8.34 -10.54 21.47
C ILE A 139 8.82 -9.35 22.30
N GLU A 140 8.31 -9.28 23.52
CA GLU A 140 8.84 -8.46 24.61
C GLU A 140 9.32 -9.41 25.72
N TYR A 141 10.60 -9.29 26.08
CA TYR A 141 11.23 -10.05 27.16
C TYR A 141 12.17 -9.11 27.93
N SER A 142 12.01 -9.03 29.25
CA SER A 142 12.76 -8.10 30.12
C SER A 142 12.79 -6.66 29.56
N ASP A 143 11.61 -6.11 29.27
CA ASP A 143 11.40 -4.75 28.73
C ASP A 143 12.12 -4.47 27.39
N THR A 144 12.51 -5.53 26.67
CA THR A 144 13.19 -5.43 25.38
C THR A 144 12.35 -6.08 24.29
N GLN A 145 11.99 -5.28 23.28
CA GLN A 145 11.28 -5.73 22.10
C GLN A 145 12.26 -6.21 21.03
N SER A 146 12.09 -7.45 20.56
CA SER A 146 12.97 -8.02 19.54
C SER A 146 12.27 -9.10 18.71
N ILE A 147 12.84 -9.38 17.53
CA ILE A 147 12.37 -10.47 16.67
C ILE A 147 13.18 -11.73 16.99
N LYS A 148 12.50 -12.80 17.39
CA LYS A 148 13.14 -14.03 17.87
C LYS A 148 12.44 -15.28 17.34
N GLU A 149 13.21 -16.33 17.16
CA GLU A 149 12.68 -17.68 16.95
C GLU A 149 12.51 -18.35 18.32
N LEU A 150 11.34 -18.93 18.52
CA LEU A 150 10.89 -19.53 19.76
C LEU A 150 10.72 -21.04 19.54
N THR A 151 11.08 -21.82 20.55
CA THR A 151 10.80 -23.26 20.60
C THR A 151 10.22 -23.62 21.95
N LEU A 152 9.03 -24.21 21.96
CA LEU A 152 8.37 -24.69 23.15
C LEU A 152 9.04 -25.99 23.61
N LEU A 153 9.43 -26.00 24.88
CA LEU A 153 10.05 -27.12 25.56
C LEU A 153 9.06 -27.77 26.53
N PRO A 154 9.26 -29.04 26.92
CA PRO A 154 8.45 -29.68 27.95
C PRO A 154 8.44 -28.88 29.26
N GLY A 155 7.31 -28.92 29.97
CA GLY A 155 7.17 -28.24 31.26
C GLY A 155 6.94 -26.73 31.17
N ASN A 156 6.30 -26.25 30.10
CA ASN A 156 5.97 -24.83 29.88
C ASN A 156 7.19 -23.90 29.78
N LYS A 157 8.33 -24.47 29.37
CA LYS A 157 9.56 -23.73 29.12
C LYS A 157 9.62 -23.30 27.66
N LEU A 158 10.27 -22.17 27.41
CA LEU A 158 10.47 -21.63 26.08
C LEU A 158 11.96 -21.39 25.85
N ARG A 159 12.47 -21.87 24.72
CA ARG A 159 13.78 -21.50 24.21
C ARG A 159 13.65 -20.33 23.26
N ILE A 160 14.38 -19.26 23.53
CA ILE A 160 14.50 -18.10 22.65
C ILE A 160 15.86 -18.14 21.94
N ASP A 161 15.85 -18.02 20.62
CA ASP A 161 17.09 -17.89 19.84
C ASP A 161 17.76 -16.52 20.06
N TRP A 162 18.76 -16.51 20.94
CA TRP A 162 19.57 -15.33 21.27
C TRP A 162 20.95 -15.36 20.60
N GLY A 163 21.03 -15.96 19.41
CA GLY A 163 22.27 -16.04 18.63
C GLY A 163 23.19 -17.13 19.17
N LYS A 164 24.39 -16.76 19.62
CA LYS A 164 25.42 -17.75 20.02
C LYS A 164 24.96 -18.62 21.20
N TYR A 165 24.17 -18.05 22.11
CA TYR A 165 23.68 -18.76 23.28
C TYR A 165 22.16 -18.60 23.35
N PRO A 166 21.39 -19.65 23.07
CA PRO A 166 19.94 -19.62 23.29
C PRO A 166 19.63 -19.48 24.78
N LEU A 167 18.49 -18.88 25.08
CA LEU A 167 18.01 -18.63 26.43
C LEU A 167 16.77 -19.49 26.68
N ASP A 168 16.76 -20.25 27.77
CA ASP A 168 15.57 -20.97 28.23
C ASP A 168 14.90 -20.19 29.37
N CYS A 169 13.61 -19.95 29.27
CA CYS A 169 12.80 -19.20 30.24
C CYS A 169 11.42 -19.84 30.42
N ASP A 170 10.62 -19.36 31.36
CA ASP A 170 9.20 -19.72 31.42
C ASP A 170 8.45 -19.01 30.30
N SER A 171 7.46 -19.68 29.70
CA SER A 171 6.66 -19.07 28.62
C SER A 171 5.90 -17.82 29.09
N GLU A 172 5.63 -17.72 30.39
CA GLU A 172 4.95 -16.57 31.02
C GLU A 172 5.84 -15.31 31.09
N ASP A 173 7.16 -15.47 31.03
CA ASP A 173 8.11 -14.34 31.03
C ASP A 173 8.17 -13.64 29.66
N VAL A 174 7.58 -14.24 28.63
CA VAL A 174 7.63 -13.78 27.24
C VAL A 174 6.25 -13.33 26.80
N LYS A 175 6.17 -12.05 26.42
CA LYS A 175 4.96 -11.50 25.80
C LYS A 175 5.10 -11.53 24.29
N VAL A 176 4.26 -12.31 23.62
CA VAL A 176 4.15 -12.29 22.16
C VAL A 176 3.38 -11.04 21.74
N ILE A 177 4.04 -10.21 20.94
CA ILE A 177 3.47 -8.97 20.40
C ILE A 177 2.82 -9.21 19.03
N GLY A 178 3.34 -10.19 18.27
CA GLY A 178 2.80 -10.62 16.99
C GLY A 178 3.68 -11.68 16.32
N LYS A 179 3.14 -12.37 15.32
CA LYS A 179 3.82 -13.45 14.59
C LYS A 179 4.48 -12.93 13.32
N VAL A 180 5.70 -13.36 13.03
CA VAL A 180 6.34 -13.06 11.74
C VAL A 180 5.69 -13.92 10.65
N ILE A 181 5.09 -13.26 9.65
CA ILE A 181 4.44 -13.92 8.49
C ILE A 181 5.23 -13.77 7.19
N MET A 182 6.18 -12.83 7.14
CA MET A 182 7.10 -12.66 6.01
C MET A 182 8.44 -12.10 6.48
N THR A 183 9.53 -12.55 5.86
CA THR A 183 10.88 -11.99 6.04
C THR A 183 11.44 -11.57 4.68
N MET A 184 11.90 -10.32 4.58
CA MET A 184 12.61 -9.80 3.40
C MET A 184 14.03 -9.42 3.78
N VAL A 185 15.00 -9.93 3.02
CA VAL A 185 16.43 -9.64 3.21
C VAL A 185 16.91 -8.77 2.06
N ILE A 186 17.50 -7.62 2.38
CA ILE A 186 18.14 -6.77 1.38
C ILE A 186 19.61 -7.18 1.30
N ASN A 187 19.99 -7.84 0.21
CA ASN A 187 21.40 -8.11 -0.07
C ASN A 187 22.04 -6.85 -0.66
N ALA A 188 23.19 -6.45 -0.11
CA ALA A 188 24.03 -5.38 -0.64
C ALA A 188 24.92 -5.87 -1.77
#